data_AF-A0A8J7ACC8-F1
#
_entry.id   AF-A0A8J7ACC8-F1
#
_cell.length_a   1.000
_cell.length_b   1.000
_cell.length_c   1.000
_cell.angle_alpha   90.00
_cell.angle_beta   90.00
_cell.angle_gamma   90.00
#
_symmetry.space_group_name_H-M   'P 1'
#
loop_
_entity.id
_entity.type
_entity.pdbx_description
1 polymer ?
#
loop_
_entity_poly.entity_id
_entity_poly.type
_entity_poly.pdbx_seq_one_letter_code
_entity_poly.pdbx_strand_id
1 'polypeptide(L)'
;MNVDILKKIVPKPLIMFGYSLVFLLALISTAGLINTVLPSSGTPQNLDDISVKFQYFTEHKDDYNVIFLGPSTTYQGVTPKVFDETMAENDKKIRSFNFGILAANVAEMDFYLQKILALKPAKLKWIFLDCLDNIYMEEAPNSAKNVYWHTPIKTIENFKLIAESTYSFKDKISGYYANSISFLHRWLGIGYFSNYWQPKLDPLSKRITGEKLLQEAGYYAMDWLKNSEEWKKTFQLNYLQSYKIRLKQAKLGVLDRENTSVYPLDSYALKIIKKMIYRIDSQEEINKIKVEPIFFIPPILDSDGDHSAIMRAYDLGHISTILAFNNPNTFATLYDIERRADARHLNHQGAQEFTRALAAKFSEHLKLSQKEIYNQQPISISQN
;
A
#
# COMPACT_ATOMS: atom_id res chain seq x y z
N MET A 1 24.07 21.57 44.61
CA MET A 1 25.50 21.18 44.54
C MET A 1 26.27 22.37 43.99
N ASN A 2 27.31 22.84 44.67
CA ASN A 2 27.99 24.09 44.33
C ASN A 2 28.78 23.93 43.01
N VAL A 3 28.49 24.75 41.99
CA VAL A 3 29.09 24.68 40.64
C VAL A 3 30.61 24.80 40.70
N ASP A 4 31.13 25.47 41.73
CA ASP A 4 32.57 25.67 41.94
C ASP A 4 33.31 24.41 42.44
N ILE A 5 32.61 23.48 43.11
CA ILE A 5 33.18 22.19 43.51
C ILE A 5 33.26 21.25 42.30
N LEU A 6 32.26 21.29 41.43
CA LEU A 6 32.22 20.47 40.20
C LEU A 6 33.37 20.84 39.23
N LYS A 7 33.67 22.14 39.11
CA LYS A 7 34.76 22.66 38.25
C LYS A 7 36.18 22.24 38.71
N LYS A 8 36.37 21.88 39.98
CA LYS A 8 37.65 21.40 40.50
C LYS A 8 37.86 19.89 40.29
N ILE A 9 36.78 19.12 40.09
CA ILE A 9 36.80 17.66 40.08
C ILE A 9 36.67 17.10 38.66
N VAL A 10 35.91 17.77 37.79
CA VAL A 10 35.64 17.29 36.42
C VAL A 10 36.51 18.03 35.39
N PRO A 11 37.34 17.33 34.60
CA PRO A 11 38.10 17.93 33.51
C PRO A 11 37.23 18.78 32.57
N LYS A 12 37.70 19.99 32.22
CA LYS A 12 37.02 20.87 31.24
C LYS A 12 36.61 20.15 29.94
N PRO A 13 37.40 19.22 29.36
CA PRO A 13 36.97 18.47 28.18
C PRO A 13 35.69 17.65 28.37
N LEU A 14 35.46 17.07 29.56
CA LEU A 14 34.23 16.32 29.84
C LEU A 14 33.01 17.23 29.94
N ILE A 15 33.18 18.42 30.54
CA ILE A 15 32.12 19.44 30.60
C ILE A 15 31.78 19.92 29.18
N MET A 16 32.80 20.22 28.36
CA MET A 16 32.60 20.62 26.97
C MET A 16 31.94 19.51 26.14
N PHE A 17 32.36 18.25 26.31
CA PHE A 17 31.73 17.10 25.68
C PHE A 17 30.24 16.99 26.06
N GLY A 18 29.91 17.18 27.33
CA GLY A 18 28.53 17.23 27.81
C GLY A 18 27.70 18.33 27.13
N TYR A 19 28.24 19.55 27.03
CA TYR A 19 27.56 20.64 26.32
C TYR A 19 27.39 20.36 24.83
N SER A 20 28.40 19.81 24.16
CA SER A 20 28.32 19.42 22.75
C SER A 20 27.24 18.36 22.53
N LEU A 21 27.11 17.38 23.43
CA LEU A 21 26.07 16.36 23.37
C LEU A 21 24.68 16.97 23.55
N VAL A 22 24.50 17.85 24.54
CA VAL A 22 23.23 18.56 24.77
C VAL A 22 22.86 19.41 23.57
N PHE A 23 23.81 20.15 23.00
CA PHE A 23 23.59 20.96 21.80
C PHE A 23 23.18 20.10 20.60
N LEU A 24 23.87 18.98 20.36
CA LEU A 24 23.54 18.05 19.28
C LEU A 24 22.14 17.47 19.45
N LEU A 25 21.79 17.03 20.66
CA LEU A 25 20.46 16.51 20.97
C LEU A 25 19.38 17.59 20.76
N ALA A 26 19.61 18.82 21.23
CA ALA A 26 18.69 19.93 21.03
C ALA A 26 18.48 20.24 19.54
N LEU A 27 19.56 20.23 18.74
CA LEU A 27 19.48 20.43 17.29
C LEU A 27 18.67 19.33 16.61
N ILE A 28 18.95 18.05 16.92
CA ILE A 28 18.23 16.89 16.38
C ILE A 28 16.76 16.91 16.77
N SER A 29 16.45 17.22 18.03
CA SER A 29 15.07 17.32 18.53
C SER A 29 14.33 18.48 17.87
N THR A 30 14.97 19.64 17.70
CA THR A 30 14.36 20.81 17.06
C THR A 30 14.09 20.55 15.58
N ALA A 31 15.05 19.99 14.84
CA ALA A 31 14.85 19.59 13.45
C ALA A 31 13.69 18.60 13.31
N GLY A 32 13.66 17.59 14.18
CA GLY A 32 12.56 16.62 14.26
C GLY A 32 11.19 17.21 14.51
N LEU A 33 11.10 18.12 15.48
CA LEU A 33 9.86 18.82 15.81
C LEU A 33 9.38 19.68 14.65
N ILE A 34 10.27 20.45 14.02
CA ILE A 34 9.94 21.24 12.82
C ILE A 34 9.37 20.32 11.73
N ASN A 35 10.05 19.22 11.43
CA ASN A 35 9.63 18.30 10.37
C ASN A 35 8.34 17.53 10.66
N THR A 36 7.95 17.43 11.94
CA THR A 36 6.74 16.76 12.40
C THR A 36 5.54 17.71 12.51
N VAL A 37 5.75 18.93 13.03
CA VAL A 37 4.70 19.94 13.26
C VAL A 37 4.43 20.80 12.04
N LEU A 38 5.48 21.10 11.26
CA LEU A 38 5.42 21.83 10.00
C LEU A 38 5.86 20.93 8.85
N PRO A 39 5.21 19.77 8.63
CA PRO A 39 5.49 18.99 7.42
C PRO A 39 5.17 19.87 6.22
N SER A 40 5.99 19.83 5.15
CA SER A 40 5.67 20.56 3.93
C SER A 40 4.22 20.25 3.54
N SER A 41 3.39 21.28 3.39
CA SER A 41 1.95 21.13 3.22
C SER A 41 1.58 20.36 1.94
N GLY A 42 2.47 20.33 0.94
CA GLY A 42 2.34 19.53 -0.27
C GLY A 42 3.08 18.19 -0.22
N THR A 43 2.58 17.23 -0.99
CA THR A 43 3.33 16.02 -1.39
C THR A 43 4.62 16.46 -2.09
N PRO A 44 5.81 15.97 -1.68
CA PRO A 44 7.05 16.27 -2.37
C PRO A 44 6.94 15.92 -3.87
N GLN A 45 7.48 16.78 -4.73
CA GLN A 45 7.44 16.59 -6.19
C GLN A 45 8.35 15.46 -6.69
N ASN A 46 9.22 14.93 -5.82
CA ASN A 46 10.18 13.89 -6.14
C ASN A 46 9.79 12.50 -5.62
N LEU A 47 8.52 12.25 -5.33
CA LEU A 47 8.03 10.88 -5.02
C LEU A 47 7.71 10.07 -6.28
N ASP A 48 8.38 10.35 -7.40
CA ASP A 48 8.13 9.71 -8.69
C ASP A 48 6.63 9.74 -9.07
N ASP A 49 6.07 8.61 -9.49
CA ASP A 49 4.68 8.41 -9.89
C ASP A 49 3.67 8.73 -8.77
N ILE A 50 4.03 8.53 -7.51
CA ILE A 50 3.17 8.84 -6.36
C ILE A 50 2.84 10.33 -6.32
N SER A 51 3.83 11.19 -6.58
CA SER A 51 3.62 12.65 -6.57
C SER A 51 2.64 13.08 -7.67
N VAL A 52 2.76 12.48 -8.87
CA VAL A 52 1.90 12.72 -10.02
C VAL A 52 0.46 12.28 -9.72
N LYS A 53 0.29 11.06 -9.17
CA LYS A 53 -1.02 10.54 -8.76
C LYS A 53 -1.66 11.40 -7.68
N PHE A 54 -0.91 11.82 -6.66
CA PHE A 54 -1.43 12.67 -5.59
C PHE A 54 -1.85 14.04 -6.10
N GLN A 55 -1.02 14.69 -6.91
CA GLN A 55 -1.35 16.00 -7.46
C GLN A 55 -2.63 15.92 -8.29
N TYR A 56 -2.67 15.00 -9.25
CA TYR A 56 -3.85 14.82 -10.08
C TYR A 56 -5.09 14.44 -9.27
N PHE A 57 -4.97 13.47 -8.37
CA PHE A 57 -6.09 13.09 -7.53
C PHE A 57 -6.54 14.23 -6.61
N THR A 58 -5.64 15.10 -6.12
CA THR A 58 -6.06 16.26 -5.32
C THR A 58 -6.95 17.21 -6.12
N GLU A 59 -6.63 17.41 -7.41
CA GLU A 59 -7.39 18.26 -8.34
C GLU A 59 -8.71 17.58 -8.78
N HIS A 60 -8.75 16.24 -8.82
CA HIS A 60 -9.85 15.43 -9.35
C HIS A 60 -10.55 14.54 -8.32
N LYS A 61 -10.32 14.76 -7.02
CA LYS A 61 -10.76 13.85 -5.93
C LYS A 61 -12.27 13.60 -5.92
N ASP A 62 -13.05 14.55 -6.43
CA ASP A 62 -14.51 14.51 -6.47
C ASP A 62 -15.05 13.89 -7.77
N ASP A 63 -14.19 13.48 -8.69
CA ASP A 63 -14.58 12.79 -9.93
C ASP A 63 -14.70 11.27 -9.75
N TYR A 64 -14.09 10.72 -8.69
CA TYR A 64 -13.98 9.30 -8.43
C TYR A 64 -14.88 8.86 -7.27
N ASN A 65 -15.52 7.71 -7.45
CA ASN A 65 -16.30 7.04 -6.39
C ASN A 65 -15.69 5.71 -5.94
N VAL A 66 -14.66 5.23 -6.64
CA VAL A 66 -13.88 4.04 -6.32
C VAL A 66 -12.39 4.39 -6.33
N ILE A 67 -11.66 3.93 -5.32
CA ILE A 67 -10.19 4.01 -5.29
C ILE A 67 -9.63 2.61 -5.07
N PHE A 68 -8.65 2.22 -5.88
CA PHE A 68 -7.83 1.02 -5.63
C PHE A 68 -6.53 1.42 -4.94
N LEU A 69 -6.27 0.87 -3.77
CA LEU A 69 -5.04 1.10 -3.01
C LEU A 69 -4.40 -0.25 -2.67
N GLY A 70 -3.13 -0.38 -3.03
CA GLY A 70 -2.41 -1.64 -2.88
C GLY A 70 -0.96 -1.55 -3.33
N PRO A 71 -0.19 -2.63 -3.16
CA PRO A 71 1.19 -2.78 -3.62
C PRO A 71 1.28 -2.90 -5.15
N SER A 72 2.42 -3.37 -5.67
CA SER A 72 2.68 -3.55 -7.10
C SER A 72 1.63 -4.42 -7.82
N THR A 73 1.05 -5.41 -7.13
CA THR A 73 -0.04 -6.25 -7.68
C THR A 73 -1.31 -5.46 -7.97
N THR A 74 -1.59 -4.41 -7.20
CA THR A 74 -2.68 -3.47 -7.49
C THR A 74 -2.25 -2.43 -8.51
N TYR A 75 -1.07 -1.84 -8.32
CA TYR A 75 -0.50 -0.82 -9.22
C TYR A 75 -0.52 -1.26 -10.69
N GLN A 76 -0.17 -2.52 -10.95
CA GLN A 76 -0.02 -3.09 -12.30
C GLN A 76 -1.12 -4.08 -12.67
N GLY A 77 -1.97 -4.47 -11.72
CA GLY A 77 -2.99 -5.50 -11.93
C GLY A 77 -4.39 -4.95 -12.17
N VAL A 78 -4.73 -3.77 -11.64
CA VAL A 78 -6.10 -3.23 -11.73
C VAL A 78 -6.16 -2.09 -12.75
N THR A 79 -6.99 -2.22 -13.78
CA THR A 79 -7.13 -1.23 -14.86
C THR A 79 -8.45 -0.46 -14.72
N PRO A 80 -8.47 0.77 -14.16
CA PRO A 80 -9.69 1.50 -13.85
C PRO A 80 -10.67 1.62 -15.03
N LYS A 81 -10.17 1.91 -16.22
CA LYS A 81 -11.00 2.01 -17.43
C LYS A 81 -11.77 0.71 -17.72
N VAL A 82 -11.10 -0.45 -17.63
CA VAL A 82 -11.75 -1.76 -17.82
C VAL A 82 -12.74 -2.04 -16.70
N PHE A 83 -12.43 -1.65 -15.46
CA PHE A 83 -13.35 -1.80 -14.33
C PHE A 83 -14.62 -0.99 -14.55
N ASP A 84 -14.47 0.29 -14.89
CA ASP A 84 -15.56 1.23 -15.11
C ASP A 84 -16.46 0.80 -16.29
N GLU A 85 -15.85 0.38 -17.41
CA GLU A 85 -16.55 -0.16 -18.57
C GLU A 85 -17.36 -1.42 -18.20
N THR A 86 -16.74 -2.38 -17.51
CA THR A 86 -17.42 -3.62 -17.08
C THR A 86 -18.56 -3.35 -16.09
N MET A 87 -18.40 -2.35 -15.22
CA MET A 87 -19.45 -1.93 -14.29
C MET A 87 -20.59 -1.18 -15.02
N ALA A 88 -20.27 -0.40 -16.05
CA ALA A 88 -21.25 0.29 -16.88
C ALA A 88 -22.12 -0.68 -17.68
N GLU A 89 -21.55 -1.79 -18.17
CA GLU A 89 -22.30 -2.90 -18.78
C GLU A 89 -23.33 -3.54 -17.82
N ASN A 90 -23.18 -3.32 -16.52
CA ASN A 90 -24.10 -3.76 -15.46
C ASN A 90 -24.95 -2.59 -14.89
N ASP A 91 -25.12 -1.51 -15.64
CA ASP A 91 -25.85 -0.29 -15.27
C ASP A 91 -25.34 0.40 -13.99
N LYS A 92 -24.07 0.20 -13.64
CA LYS A 92 -23.43 0.85 -12.50
C LYS A 92 -22.53 1.99 -12.98
N LYS A 93 -22.86 3.21 -12.55
CA LYS A 93 -22.03 4.40 -12.79
C LYS A 93 -20.85 4.42 -11.83
N ILE A 94 -19.74 3.84 -12.24
CA ILE A 94 -18.47 3.86 -11.51
C ILE A 94 -17.49 4.80 -12.21
N ARG A 95 -16.69 5.50 -11.41
CA ARG A 95 -15.46 6.15 -11.82
C ARG A 95 -14.37 5.76 -10.85
N SER A 96 -13.41 5.00 -11.32
CA SER A 96 -12.35 4.45 -10.48
C SER A 96 -10.98 5.07 -10.76
N PHE A 97 -10.13 5.08 -9.74
CA PHE A 97 -8.75 5.54 -9.84
C PHE A 97 -7.81 4.51 -9.20
N ASN A 98 -6.71 4.19 -9.87
CA ASN A 98 -5.68 3.29 -9.34
C ASN A 98 -4.62 4.09 -8.58
N PHE A 99 -4.75 4.08 -7.26
CA PHE A 99 -3.79 4.61 -6.30
C PHE A 99 -2.81 3.54 -5.78
N GLY A 100 -2.58 2.47 -6.55
CA GLY A 100 -1.55 1.50 -6.23
C GLY A 100 -0.16 2.16 -6.13
N ILE A 101 0.70 1.57 -5.32
CA ILE A 101 2.06 2.04 -5.03
C ILE A 101 3.01 0.85 -5.13
N LEU A 102 4.10 1.00 -5.87
CA LEU A 102 5.09 -0.07 -6.04
C LEU A 102 5.70 -0.47 -4.69
N ALA A 103 5.68 -1.78 -4.39
CA ALA A 103 6.27 -2.38 -3.20
C ALA A 103 5.83 -1.74 -1.87
N ALA A 104 4.59 -1.27 -1.78
CA ALA A 104 4.06 -0.71 -0.54
C ALA A 104 3.60 -1.80 0.43
N ASN A 105 4.16 -1.80 1.63
CA ASN A 105 3.64 -2.63 2.72
C ASN A 105 2.41 -2.00 3.38
N VAL A 106 1.76 -2.75 4.27
CA VAL A 106 0.54 -2.32 4.96
C VAL A 106 0.70 -1.02 5.79
N ALA A 107 1.89 -0.74 6.34
CA ALA A 107 2.12 0.50 7.10
C ALA A 107 2.21 1.72 6.18
N GLU A 108 2.91 1.59 5.04
CA GLU A 108 2.98 2.60 4.00
C GLU A 108 1.59 2.86 3.39
N MET A 109 0.80 1.81 3.15
CA MET A 109 -0.56 1.97 2.65
C MET A 109 -1.49 2.67 3.64
N ASP A 110 -1.45 2.38 4.95
CA ASP A 110 -2.24 3.15 5.93
C ASP A 110 -1.79 4.62 5.99
N PHE A 111 -0.51 4.92 5.70
CA PHE A 111 -0.06 6.31 5.56
C PHE A 111 -0.74 7.02 4.39
N TYR A 112 -0.77 6.40 3.20
CA TYR A 112 -1.39 7.02 2.03
C TYR A 112 -2.91 7.00 2.07
N LEU A 113 -3.54 5.99 2.70
CA LEU A 113 -4.97 6.01 2.99
C LEU A 113 -5.35 7.24 3.82
N GLN A 114 -4.59 7.56 4.87
CA GLN A 114 -4.81 8.77 5.67
C GLN A 114 -4.72 10.04 4.82
N LYS A 115 -3.77 10.10 3.89
CA LYS A 115 -3.64 11.24 2.96
C LYS A 115 -4.85 11.35 2.03
N ILE A 116 -5.30 10.24 1.45
CA ILE A 116 -6.47 10.20 0.57
C ILE A 116 -7.73 10.64 1.32
N LEU A 117 -7.98 10.11 2.53
CA LEU A 117 -9.15 10.47 3.33
C LEU A 117 -9.10 11.94 3.80
N ALA A 118 -7.91 12.47 4.11
CA ALA A 118 -7.73 13.87 4.49
C ALA A 118 -8.11 14.87 3.38
N LEU A 119 -8.08 14.44 2.11
CA LEU A 119 -8.55 15.27 0.98
C LEU A 119 -10.08 15.43 0.94
N LYS A 120 -10.82 14.62 1.69
CA LYS A 120 -12.30 14.63 1.73
C LYS A 120 -12.93 14.55 0.32
N PRO A 121 -12.71 13.46 -0.42
CA PRO A 121 -13.35 13.24 -1.72
C PRO A 121 -14.87 13.10 -1.53
N ALA A 122 -15.65 14.02 -2.11
CA ALA A 122 -17.08 14.17 -1.86
C ALA A 122 -17.94 13.04 -2.46
N LYS A 123 -17.43 12.34 -3.49
CA LYS A 123 -18.14 11.26 -4.18
C LYS A 123 -17.62 9.86 -3.85
N LEU A 124 -16.60 9.75 -2.99
CA LEU A 124 -15.99 8.47 -2.66
C LEU A 124 -17.00 7.58 -1.94
N LYS A 125 -17.13 6.33 -2.41
CA LYS A 125 -18.04 5.32 -1.86
C LYS A 125 -17.33 4.03 -1.51
N TRP A 126 -16.31 3.65 -2.27
CA TRP A 126 -15.59 2.39 -2.03
C TRP A 126 -14.08 2.59 -2.12
N ILE A 127 -13.37 1.95 -1.19
CA ILE A 127 -11.91 1.82 -1.26
C ILE A 127 -11.58 0.34 -1.31
N PHE A 128 -10.96 -0.09 -2.41
CA PHE A 128 -10.44 -1.43 -2.58
C PHE A 128 -9.03 -1.51 -1.99
N LEU A 129 -8.80 -2.48 -1.11
CA LEU A 129 -7.59 -2.65 -0.34
C LEU A 129 -6.95 -4.01 -0.61
N ASP A 130 -5.76 -3.99 -1.22
CA ASP A 130 -4.85 -5.14 -1.31
C ASP A 130 -3.74 -4.96 -0.28
N CYS A 131 -3.80 -5.71 0.82
CA CYS A 131 -2.85 -5.65 1.94
C CYS A 131 -2.03 -6.94 2.09
N LEU A 132 -1.69 -7.58 0.98
CA LEU A 132 -0.93 -8.83 1.00
C LEU A 132 0.58 -8.64 1.11
N ASP A 133 1.09 -7.50 0.66
CA ASP A 133 2.53 -7.29 0.58
C ASP A 133 3.15 -6.96 1.95
N ASN A 134 4.18 -7.72 2.29
CA ASN A 134 4.85 -7.71 3.59
C ASN A 134 6.36 -7.43 3.44
N ILE A 135 6.74 -6.76 2.36
CA ILE A 135 8.12 -6.32 2.15
C ILE A 135 8.41 -5.16 3.12
N TYR A 136 9.14 -5.47 4.20
CA TYR A 136 9.62 -4.45 5.15
C TYR A 136 11.05 -4.00 4.86
N MET A 137 11.75 -4.71 3.97
CA MET A 137 13.11 -4.37 3.59
C MET A 137 13.08 -3.29 2.52
N GLU A 138 13.57 -2.11 2.88
CA GLU A 138 13.69 -1.00 1.96
C GLU A 138 14.98 -1.14 1.14
N GLU A 139 14.87 -1.44 -0.15
CA GLU A 139 16.03 -1.55 -1.05
C GLU A 139 16.74 -0.20 -1.23
N ALA A 140 16.00 0.89 -1.17
CA ALA A 140 16.50 2.26 -1.33
C ALA A 140 16.05 3.15 -0.17
N PRO A 141 16.62 3.00 1.04
CA PRO A 141 16.17 3.72 2.24
C PRO A 141 16.34 5.25 2.17
N ASN A 142 17.22 5.73 1.28
CA ASN A 142 17.42 7.16 1.04
C ASN A 142 16.52 7.72 -0.08
N SER A 143 15.68 6.88 -0.72
CA SER A 143 14.77 7.36 -1.75
C SER A 143 13.72 8.30 -1.16
N ALA A 144 13.29 9.30 -1.94
CA ALA A 144 12.31 10.28 -1.48
C ALA A 144 10.99 9.61 -1.06
N LYS A 145 10.53 8.59 -1.82
CA LYS A 145 9.40 7.72 -1.47
C LYS A 145 9.55 7.20 -0.03
N ASN A 146 10.65 6.50 0.24
CA ASN A 146 10.83 5.80 1.51
C ASN A 146 11.01 6.79 2.66
N VAL A 147 11.76 7.86 2.47
CA VAL A 147 11.89 8.92 3.48
C VAL A 147 10.52 9.55 3.82
N TYR A 148 9.66 9.79 2.82
CA TYR A 148 8.42 10.55 3.00
C TYR A 148 7.43 9.93 3.99
N TRP A 149 7.17 8.63 3.87
CA TRP A 149 6.16 7.94 4.68
C TRP A 149 6.66 7.57 6.10
N HIS A 150 7.97 7.64 6.35
CA HIS A 150 8.63 7.35 7.63
C HIS A 150 8.46 8.46 8.68
N THR A 151 7.22 8.78 9.02
CA THR A 151 6.88 9.57 10.21
C THR A 151 7.17 8.76 11.49
N PRO A 152 7.34 9.38 12.67
CA PRO A 152 7.64 8.65 13.91
C PRO A 152 6.66 7.50 14.18
N ILE A 153 5.36 7.75 14.01
CA ILE A 153 4.32 6.73 14.23
C ILE A 153 4.48 5.60 13.21
N LYS A 154 4.69 5.93 11.92
CA LYS A 154 4.80 4.94 10.85
C LYS A 154 6.06 4.10 10.94
N THR A 155 7.17 4.68 11.35
CA THR A 155 8.41 3.95 11.62
C THR A 155 8.24 2.98 12.78
N ILE A 156 7.58 3.40 13.88
CA ILE A 156 7.29 2.50 15.01
C ILE A 156 6.36 1.36 14.57
N GLU A 157 5.34 1.66 13.76
CA GLU A 157 4.46 0.63 13.20
C GLU A 157 5.24 -0.37 12.35
N ASN A 158 6.14 0.10 11.47
CA ASN A 158 6.93 -0.79 10.64
C ASN A 158 7.96 -1.61 11.45
N PHE A 159 8.56 -1.02 12.49
CA PHE A 159 9.43 -1.76 13.41
C PHE A 159 8.70 -2.92 14.10
N LYS A 160 7.43 -2.73 14.49
CA LYS A 160 6.63 -3.81 15.06
C LYS A 160 6.32 -4.90 14.03
N LEU A 161 6.05 -4.53 12.78
CA LEU A 161 5.89 -5.50 11.69
C LEU A 161 7.17 -6.33 11.48
N ILE A 162 8.33 -5.69 11.45
CA ILE A 162 9.64 -6.37 11.35
C ILE A 162 9.86 -7.31 12.55
N ALA A 163 9.58 -6.84 13.77
CA ALA A 163 9.74 -7.63 14.99
C ALA A 163 8.96 -8.96 14.92
N GLU A 164 7.71 -8.89 14.47
CA GLU A 164 6.77 -10.00 14.44
C GLU A 164 6.85 -10.85 13.18
N SER A 165 7.58 -10.41 12.15
CA SER A 165 7.80 -11.20 10.91
C SER A 165 8.53 -12.53 11.19
N THR A 166 8.36 -13.51 10.30
CA THR A 166 9.13 -14.76 10.34
C THR A 166 10.52 -14.66 9.73
N TYR A 167 10.94 -13.46 9.31
CA TYR A 167 12.26 -13.26 8.72
C TYR A 167 13.39 -13.63 9.67
N SER A 168 14.54 -13.99 9.08
CA SER A 168 15.73 -14.33 9.86
C SER A 168 16.17 -13.14 10.72
N PHE A 169 16.89 -13.40 11.81
CA PHE A 169 17.41 -12.33 12.67
C PHE A 169 18.27 -11.32 11.87
N LYS A 170 19.04 -11.80 10.89
CA LYS A 170 19.85 -10.96 10.00
C LYS A 170 18.99 -10.04 9.14
N ASP A 171 17.90 -10.56 8.58
CA ASP A 171 16.98 -9.78 7.75
C ASP A 171 16.20 -8.78 8.60
N LYS A 172 15.82 -9.14 9.83
CA LYS A 172 15.22 -8.20 10.80
C LYS A 172 16.16 -7.05 11.13
N ILE A 173 17.43 -7.30 11.42
CA ILE A 173 18.44 -6.24 11.63
C ILE A 173 18.54 -5.36 10.39
N SER A 174 18.59 -5.96 9.21
CA SER A 174 18.69 -5.23 7.94
C SER A 174 17.45 -4.35 7.72
N GLY A 175 16.26 -4.87 8.01
CA GLY A 175 15.01 -4.13 8.01
C GLY A 175 15.03 -2.95 8.99
N TYR A 176 15.39 -3.18 10.26
CA TYR A 176 15.48 -2.09 11.24
C TYR A 176 16.47 -1.02 10.81
N TYR A 177 17.63 -1.42 10.29
CA TYR A 177 18.66 -0.49 9.82
C TYR A 177 18.15 0.35 8.65
N ALA A 178 17.61 -0.27 7.60
CA ALA A 178 17.11 0.45 6.43
C ALA A 178 15.98 1.43 6.79
N ASN A 179 15.03 1.01 7.62
CA ASN A 179 13.92 1.86 8.05
C ASN A 179 14.36 2.96 9.04
N SER A 180 15.40 2.72 9.84
CA SER A 180 16.02 3.76 10.69
C SER A 180 16.68 4.83 9.84
N ILE A 181 17.33 4.45 8.74
CA ILE A 181 17.92 5.41 7.80
C ILE A 181 16.82 6.31 7.20
N SER A 182 15.73 5.73 6.68
CA SER A 182 14.60 6.50 6.13
C SER A 182 14.03 7.48 7.16
N PHE A 183 13.83 7.00 8.40
CA PHE A 183 13.36 7.80 9.52
C PHE A 183 14.31 8.94 9.88
N LEU A 184 15.62 8.68 9.99
CA LEU A 184 16.61 9.70 10.33
C LEU A 184 16.68 10.79 9.25
N HIS A 185 16.64 10.41 7.97
CA HIS A 185 16.56 11.38 6.88
C HIS A 185 15.31 12.25 6.99
N ARG A 186 14.16 11.64 7.28
CA ARG A 186 12.89 12.37 7.45
C ARG A 186 12.91 13.29 8.66
N TRP A 187 13.39 12.80 9.79
CA TRP A 187 13.46 13.49 11.08
C TRP A 187 14.40 14.69 11.02
N LEU A 188 15.57 14.51 10.41
CA LEU A 188 16.57 15.56 10.27
C LEU A 188 16.31 16.49 9.07
N GLY A 189 15.36 16.17 8.20
CA GLY A 189 15.05 16.95 7.00
C GLY A 189 16.18 16.89 5.95
N ILE A 190 16.99 15.82 5.96
CA ILE A 190 18.09 15.66 5.00
C ILE A 190 17.48 15.48 3.61
N GLY A 191 17.92 16.30 2.65
CA GLY A 191 17.41 16.28 1.28
C GLY A 191 16.09 17.04 1.07
N TYR A 192 15.44 17.57 2.12
CA TYR A 192 14.24 18.40 1.93
C TYR A 192 14.57 19.72 1.22
N PHE A 193 15.71 20.33 1.54
CA PHE A 193 16.10 21.60 0.93
C PHE A 193 16.46 21.43 -0.56
N SER A 194 17.03 20.29 -0.95
CA SER A 194 17.26 20.00 -2.37
C SER A 194 15.96 19.91 -3.16
N ASN A 195 14.82 19.57 -2.54
CA ASN A 195 13.53 19.55 -3.23
C ASN A 195 13.04 20.94 -3.63
N TYR A 196 13.48 22.00 -2.93
CA TYR A 196 13.15 23.39 -3.29
C TYR A 196 14.06 23.95 -4.38
N TRP A 197 15.30 23.43 -4.46
CA TRP A 197 16.32 23.94 -5.38
C TRP A 197 16.49 23.14 -6.65
N GLN A 198 16.07 21.87 -6.66
CA GLN A 198 16.04 21.13 -7.91
C GLN A 198 15.02 21.81 -8.84
N PRO A 199 15.39 22.08 -10.11
CA PRO A 199 14.43 22.51 -11.11
C PRO A 199 13.25 21.55 -11.10
N LYS A 200 12.07 21.99 -11.58
CA LYS A 200 10.98 21.10 -12.02
C LYS A 200 11.47 20.22 -13.19
N LEU A 201 12.48 19.40 -12.95
CA LEU A 201 12.89 18.31 -13.81
C LEU A 201 11.74 17.34 -13.74
N ASP A 202 11.23 16.98 -14.92
CA ASP A 202 10.22 15.94 -15.08
C ASP A 202 10.70 14.70 -14.31
N PRO A 203 10.14 14.40 -13.12
CA PRO A 203 10.64 13.34 -12.23
C PRO A 203 10.53 11.95 -12.89
N LEU A 204 9.81 11.91 -13.99
CA LEU A 204 9.45 10.78 -14.83
C LEU A 204 10.55 10.34 -15.80
N SER A 205 11.68 11.07 -15.89
CA SER A 205 12.68 10.94 -16.95
C SER A 205 13.44 9.60 -17.09
N LYS A 206 13.06 8.51 -16.39
CA LYS A 206 13.60 7.17 -16.66
C LYS A 206 12.62 5.99 -16.73
N ARG A 207 11.34 6.09 -16.33
CA ARG A 207 10.48 4.89 -16.26
C ARG A 207 9.05 5.00 -16.80
N ILE A 208 8.38 6.15 -16.68
CA ILE A 208 6.94 6.32 -16.96
C ILE A 208 6.73 7.73 -17.49
N THR A 209 5.84 7.99 -18.44
CA THR A 209 5.39 9.38 -18.72
C THR A 209 4.16 9.67 -17.88
N GLY A 210 4.17 10.78 -17.14
CA GLY A 210 3.07 11.16 -16.25
C GLY A 210 1.74 11.27 -16.99
N GLU A 211 1.78 11.78 -18.23
CA GLU A 211 0.62 11.84 -19.11
C GLU A 211 -0.03 10.47 -19.33
N LYS A 212 0.76 9.43 -19.60
CA LYS A 212 0.22 8.07 -19.81
C LYS A 212 -0.38 7.50 -18.52
N LEU A 213 0.29 7.72 -17.39
CA LEU A 213 -0.23 7.29 -16.08
C LEU A 213 -1.59 7.93 -15.78
N LEU A 214 -1.75 9.22 -16.10
CA LEU A 214 -3.01 9.94 -15.87
C LEU A 214 -4.09 9.58 -16.89
N GLN A 215 -3.74 9.37 -18.16
CA GLN A 215 -4.66 8.87 -19.19
C GLN A 215 -5.29 7.52 -18.81
N GLU A 216 -4.54 6.68 -18.11
CA GLU A 216 -4.98 5.36 -17.63
C GLU A 216 -5.51 5.41 -16.18
N ALA A 217 -5.89 6.60 -15.68
CA ALA A 217 -6.44 6.81 -14.33
C ALA A 217 -5.58 6.18 -13.21
N GLY A 218 -4.26 6.32 -13.32
CA GLY A 218 -3.28 5.83 -12.35
C GLY A 218 -2.79 4.39 -12.61
N TYR A 219 -3.29 3.70 -13.63
CA TYR A 219 -2.79 2.38 -14.02
C TYR A 219 -1.53 2.47 -14.89
N TYR A 220 -0.59 1.55 -14.66
CA TYR A 220 0.56 1.37 -15.55
C TYR A 220 0.90 -0.11 -15.69
N ALA A 221 0.90 -0.62 -16.91
CA ALA A 221 1.17 -2.02 -17.15
C ALA A 221 2.67 -2.35 -16.96
N MET A 222 2.94 -3.53 -16.41
CA MET A 222 4.30 -4.02 -16.18
C MET A 222 5.10 -4.17 -17.50
N ASP A 223 4.43 -4.59 -18.57
CA ASP A 223 5.03 -4.80 -19.89
C ASP A 223 5.34 -3.48 -20.64
N TRP A 224 4.83 -2.34 -20.17
CA TRP A 224 5.18 -1.01 -20.69
C TRP A 224 6.50 -0.46 -20.13
N LEU A 225 7.10 -1.13 -19.15
CA LEU A 225 8.37 -0.71 -18.59
C LEU A 225 9.51 -1.05 -19.55
N LYS A 226 10.51 -0.15 -19.65
CA LYS A 226 11.63 -0.30 -20.59
C LYS A 226 12.37 -1.65 -20.50
N ASN A 227 12.41 -2.24 -19.30
CA ASN A 227 13.11 -3.49 -19.03
C ASN A 227 12.16 -4.71 -18.96
N SER A 228 10.90 -4.58 -19.41
CA SER A 228 9.91 -5.64 -19.29
C SER A 228 10.31 -6.93 -20.02
N GLU A 229 10.89 -6.82 -21.21
CA GLU A 229 11.40 -7.97 -21.98
C GLU A 229 12.54 -8.69 -21.26
N GLU A 230 13.44 -7.95 -20.61
CA GLU A 230 14.53 -8.54 -19.82
C GLU A 230 13.97 -9.29 -18.61
N TRP A 231 13.00 -8.70 -17.90
CA TRP A 231 12.34 -9.36 -16.79
C TRP A 231 11.57 -10.60 -17.20
N LYS A 232 10.85 -10.55 -18.33
CA LYS A 232 10.15 -11.70 -18.90
C LYS A 232 11.13 -12.83 -19.23
N LYS A 233 12.28 -12.49 -19.84
CA LYS A 233 13.34 -13.46 -20.13
C LYS A 233 13.92 -14.07 -18.85
N THR A 234 14.20 -13.25 -17.84
CA THR A 234 14.69 -13.73 -16.54
C THR A 234 13.66 -14.64 -15.86
N PHE A 235 12.38 -14.29 -15.89
CA PHE A 235 11.30 -15.16 -15.42
C PHE A 235 11.28 -16.51 -16.15
N GLN A 236 11.32 -16.48 -17.48
CA GLN A 236 11.31 -17.67 -18.32
C GLN A 236 12.51 -18.60 -18.06
N LEU A 237 13.70 -18.03 -17.90
CA LEU A 237 14.94 -18.79 -17.69
C LEU A 237 15.08 -19.32 -16.26
N ASN A 238 14.79 -18.50 -15.26
CA ASN A 238 15.19 -18.78 -13.88
C ASN A 238 14.03 -19.24 -12.98
N TYR A 239 12.80 -18.86 -13.29
CA TYR A 239 11.67 -18.98 -12.36
C TYR A 239 10.46 -19.72 -12.95
N LEU A 240 10.46 -20.02 -14.25
CA LEU A 240 9.31 -20.65 -14.88
C LEU A 240 9.00 -22.06 -14.35
N GLN A 241 10.03 -22.86 -14.10
CA GLN A 241 9.84 -24.22 -13.60
C GLN A 241 9.29 -24.21 -12.18
N SER A 242 9.82 -23.37 -11.29
CA SER A 242 9.28 -23.23 -9.93
C SER A 242 7.86 -22.69 -9.93
N TYR A 243 7.54 -21.73 -10.81
CA TYR A 243 6.16 -21.27 -11.02
C TYR A 243 5.23 -22.41 -11.44
N LYS A 244 5.61 -23.23 -12.43
CA LYS A 244 4.80 -24.37 -12.89
C LYS A 244 4.58 -25.42 -11.80
N ILE A 245 5.60 -25.70 -10.98
CA ILE A 245 5.49 -26.62 -9.85
C ILE A 245 4.50 -26.07 -8.82
N ARG A 246 4.64 -24.80 -8.41
CA ARG A 246 3.73 -24.14 -7.47
C ARG A 246 2.30 -24.08 -7.99
N LEU A 247 2.12 -23.78 -9.28
CA LEU A 247 0.80 -23.78 -9.91
C LEU A 247 0.15 -25.16 -9.84
N LYS A 248 0.90 -26.23 -10.13
CA LYS A 248 0.41 -27.61 -10.05
C LYS A 248 0.03 -27.97 -8.61
N GLN A 249 0.85 -27.61 -7.63
CA GLN A 249 0.57 -27.83 -6.21
C GLN A 249 -0.70 -27.09 -5.76
N ALA A 250 -0.82 -25.80 -6.10
CA ALA A 250 -1.98 -24.99 -5.79
C ALA A 250 -3.27 -25.55 -6.42
N LYS A 251 -3.23 -26.03 -7.67
CA LYS A 251 -4.38 -26.69 -8.30
C LYS A 251 -4.80 -27.99 -7.61
N LEU A 252 -3.86 -28.71 -7.02
CA LEU A 252 -4.12 -29.93 -6.25
C LEU A 252 -4.59 -29.65 -4.81
N GLY A 253 -4.67 -28.37 -4.38
CA GLY A 253 -4.94 -28.00 -2.99
C GLY A 253 -3.82 -28.41 -2.03
N VAL A 254 -2.62 -28.70 -2.56
CA VAL A 254 -1.45 -28.99 -1.74
C VAL A 254 -0.90 -27.64 -1.27
N LEU A 255 -1.31 -27.25 -0.07
CA LEU A 255 -0.69 -26.14 0.65
C LEU A 255 0.77 -26.52 0.92
N ASP A 256 1.69 -25.66 0.50
CA ASP A 256 3.10 -25.82 0.80
C ASP A 256 3.32 -25.65 2.31
N ARG A 257 3.33 -26.78 3.03
CA ARG A 257 3.44 -26.81 4.50
C ARG A 257 4.80 -26.32 4.99
N GLU A 258 5.82 -26.29 4.12
CA GLU A 258 7.13 -25.75 4.46
C GLU A 258 7.16 -24.22 4.41
N ASN A 259 6.19 -23.60 3.73
CA ASN A 259 6.00 -22.16 3.74
C ASN A 259 5.06 -21.79 4.91
N THR A 260 5.54 -22.01 6.14
CA THR A 260 4.88 -21.53 7.35
C THR A 260 4.58 -20.05 7.17
N SER A 261 3.29 -19.69 7.22
CA SER A 261 2.75 -18.32 7.32
C SER A 261 3.82 -17.31 7.74
N VAL A 262 4.08 -16.29 6.91
CA VAL A 262 5.03 -15.20 7.25
C VAL A 262 4.59 -14.40 8.48
N TYR A 263 3.38 -14.66 8.99
CA TYR A 263 2.85 -14.03 10.17
C TYR A 263 2.45 -14.99 11.28
N PRO A 264 2.76 -14.64 12.54
CA PRO A 264 2.00 -15.15 13.66
C PRO A 264 0.52 -14.73 13.51
N LEU A 265 -0.40 -15.58 13.96
CA LEU A 265 -1.86 -15.41 13.83
C LEU A 265 -2.40 -14.09 14.45
N ASP A 266 -1.61 -13.41 15.28
CA ASP A 266 -1.91 -12.13 15.93
C ASP A 266 -0.94 -11.01 15.48
N SER A 267 -0.62 -10.97 14.18
CA SER A 267 0.35 -10.00 13.66
C SER A 267 -0.07 -8.54 13.80
N TYR A 268 0.91 -7.65 13.85
CA TYR A 268 0.71 -6.22 13.92
C TYR A 268 0.04 -5.68 12.65
N ALA A 269 0.16 -6.39 11.52
CA ALA A 269 -0.57 -6.07 10.31
C ALA A 269 -2.09 -6.15 10.50
N LEU A 270 -2.58 -7.14 11.25
CA LEU A 270 -4.00 -7.20 11.64
C LEU A 270 -4.44 -5.94 12.39
N LYS A 271 -3.59 -5.43 13.30
CA LYS A 271 -3.85 -4.19 14.04
C LYS A 271 -3.90 -2.98 13.10
N ILE A 272 -3.05 -2.93 12.08
CA ILE A 272 -3.06 -1.86 11.08
C ILE A 272 -4.33 -1.95 10.21
N ILE A 273 -4.69 -3.15 9.73
CA ILE A 273 -5.92 -3.37 8.96
C ILE A 273 -7.15 -2.89 9.76
N LYS A 274 -7.25 -3.25 11.04
CA LYS A 274 -8.34 -2.76 11.92
C LYS A 274 -8.36 -1.23 12.04
N LYS A 275 -7.19 -0.59 12.12
CA LYS A 275 -7.10 0.88 12.12
C LYS A 275 -7.57 1.46 10.78
N MET A 276 -7.19 0.86 9.66
CA MET A 276 -7.62 1.30 8.33
C MET A 276 -9.15 1.24 8.21
N ILE A 277 -9.77 0.13 8.60
CA ILE A 277 -11.23 -0.06 8.61
C ILE A 277 -11.88 1.02 9.48
N TYR A 278 -11.43 1.16 10.73
CA TYR A 278 -11.97 2.17 11.65
C TYR A 278 -11.89 3.60 11.07
N ARG A 279 -10.78 3.97 10.42
CA ARG A 279 -10.63 5.29 9.78
C ARG A 279 -11.61 5.50 8.61
N ILE A 280 -11.85 4.45 7.83
CA ILE A 280 -12.78 4.48 6.69
C ILE A 280 -14.22 4.59 7.22
N ASP A 281 -14.59 3.77 8.21
CA ASP A 281 -15.93 3.80 8.81
C ASP A 281 -16.22 5.15 9.48
N SER A 282 -15.21 5.74 10.13
CA SER A 282 -15.32 7.06 10.77
C SER A 282 -15.59 8.21 9.78
N GLN A 283 -15.47 7.99 8.46
CA GLN A 283 -15.79 9.02 7.46
C GLN A 283 -17.27 9.40 7.45
N GLU A 284 -18.16 8.48 7.83
CA GLU A 284 -19.60 8.77 7.92
C GLU A 284 -19.87 9.80 9.01
N GLU A 285 -19.20 9.68 10.16
CA GLU A 285 -19.34 10.63 11.26
C GLU A 285 -18.68 11.98 10.94
N ILE A 286 -17.45 11.94 10.42
CA ILE A 286 -16.58 13.12 10.21
C ILE A 286 -17.00 13.94 8.98
N ASN A 287 -17.29 13.27 7.87
CA ASN A 287 -17.48 13.91 6.56
C ASN A 287 -18.89 13.66 5.98
N LYS A 288 -19.78 12.97 6.70
CA LYS A 288 -21.15 12.65 6.26
C LYS A 288 -21.20 11.85 4.95
N ILE A 289 -20.13 11.12 4.66
CA ILE A 289 -20.04 10.19 3.53
C ILE A 289 -19.82 8.79 4.05
N LYS A 290 -20.67 7.86 3.63
CA LYS A 290 -20.48 6.44 3.92
C LYS A 290 -19.51 5.87 2.89
N VAL A 291 -18.34 5.44 3.36
CA VAL A 291 -17.32 4.78 2.54
C VAL A 291 -17.20 3.34 3.01
N GLU A 292 -17.21 2.40 2.08
CA GLU A 292 -17.10 0.99 2.36
C GLU A 292 -15.68 0.48 2.00
N PRO A 293 -14.96 -0.13 2.95
CA PRO A 293 -13.71 -0.82 2.65
C PRO A 293 -14.00 -2.19 2.01
N ILE A 294 -13.41 -2.45 0.84
CA ILE A 294 -13.50 -3.76 0.17
C ILE A 294 -12.11 -4.35 0.07
N PHE A 295 -11.88 -5.48 0.72
CA PHE A 295 -10.58 -6.14 0.62
C PHE A 295 -10.57 -7.12 -0.55
N PHE A 296 -9.41 -7.28 -1.19
CA PHE A 296 -9.26 -8.27 -2.24
C PHE A 296 -7.89 -8.94 -2.22
N ILE A 297 -7.84 -10.15 -2.76
CA ILE A 297 -6.61 -10.94 -2.93
C ILE A 297 -6.38 -11.08 -4.45
N PRO A 298 -5.33 -10.50 -5.04
CA PRO A 298 -5.01 -10.62 -6.45
C PRO A 298 -4.61 -12.06 -6.82
N PRO A 299 -4.57 -12.41 -8.12
CA PRO A 299 -4.23 -13.75 -8.61
C PRO A 299 -2.73 -14.03 -8.51
N ILE A 300 -2.25 -14.25 -7.28
CA ILE A 300 -0.89 -14.67 -6.96
C ILE A 300 -0.89 -16.15 -6.54
N LEU A 301 0.24 -16.83 -6.77
CA LEU A 301 0.46 -18.23 -6.32
C LEU A 301 1.17 -18.33 -4.98
N ASP A 302 1.69 -17.22 -4.47
CA ASP A 302 2.42 -17.24 -3.21
C ASP A 302 1.44 -17.62 -2.07
N SER A 303 1.92 -18.49 -1.18
CA SER A 303 1.25 -18.93 0.06
C SER A 303 0.90 -17.78 1.02
N ASP A 304 1.32 -16.56 0.68
CA ASP A 304 0.97 -15.33 1.37
C ASP A 304 -0.54 -15.09 1.42
N GLY A 305 -1.32 -15.56 0.42
CA GLY A 305 -2.76 -15.30 0.34
C GLY A 305 -3.56 -15.90 1.52
N ASP A 306 -3.42 -17.21 1.72
CA ASP A 306 -4.22 -17.99 2.69
C ASP A 306 -3.75 -17.79 4.15
N HIS A 307 -2.56 -17.22 4.33
CA HIS A 307 -1.98 -16.89 5.63
C HIS A 307 -1.76 -15.38 5.83
N SER A 308 -2.39 -14.56 4.99
CA SER A 308 -2.30 -13.11 5.09
C SER A 308 -3.04 -12.57 6.31
N ALA A 309 -2.61 -11.39 6.76
CA ALA A 309 -3.35 -10.62 7.75
C ALA A 309 -4.78 -10.27 7.28
N ILE A 310 -5.03 -10.20 5.96
CA ILE A 310 -6.38 -9.98 5.39
C ILE A 310 -7.25 -11.20 5.63
N MET A 311 -6.78 -12.41 5.28
CA MET A 311 -7.56 -13.64 5.48
C MET A 311 -7.88 -13.82 6.97
N ARG A 312 -6.88 -13.60 7.83
CA ARG A 312 -7.09 -13.65 9.28
C ARG A 312 -8.09 -12.62 9.78
N ALA A 313 -8.04 -11.39 9.27
CA ALA A 313 -9.02 -10.35 9.61
C ALA A 313 -10.44 -10.73 9.16
N TYR A 314 -10.57 -11.39 8.00
CA TYR A 314 -11.84 -11.93 7.52
C TYR A 314 -12.35 -13.07 8.42
N ASP A 315 -11.52 -14.06 8.74
CA ASP A 315 -11.87 -15.19 9.61
C ASP A 315 -12.31 -14.75 11.01
N LEU A 316 -11.70 -13.67 11.54
CA LEU A 316 -12.06 -13.08 12.82
C LEU A 316 -13.28 -12.16 12.75
N GLY A 317 -13.90 -12.00 11.58
CA GLY A 317 -15.06 -11.13 11.36
C GLY A 317 -14.76 -9.63 11.45
N HIS A 318 -13.49 -9.23 11.32
CA HIS A 318 -13.10 -7.81 11.24
C HIS A 318 -13.33 -7.22 9.85
N ILE A 319 -13.26 -8.04 8.80
CA ILE A 319 -13.57 -7.66 7.42
C ILE A 319 -14.88 -8.34 7.03
N SER A 320 -15.86 -7.59 6.55
CA SER A 320 -17.13 -8.13 6.07
C SER A 320 -17.06 -8.66 4.64
N THR A 321 -16.21 -8.08 3.81
CA THR A 321 -16.17 -8.34 2.36
C THR A 321 -14.75 -8.56 1.88
N ILE A 322 -14.50 -9.75 1.35
CA ILE A 322 -13.25 -10.12 0.69
C ILE A 322 -13.53 -10.69 -0.69
N LEU A 323 -12.86 -10.15 -1.72
CA LEU A 323 -12.91 -10.66 -3.09
C LEU A 323 -11.60 -11.38 -3.41
N ALA A 324 -11.60 -12.71 -3.38
CA ALA A 324 -10.38 -13.50 -3.52
C ALA A 324 -10.21 -14.09 -4.93
N PHE A 325 -9.06 -13.85 -5.54
CA PHE A 325 -8.70 -14.31 -6.90
C PHE A 325 -7.49 -15.25 -6.91
N ASN A 326 -7.05 -15.70 -5.73
CA ASN A 326 -5.88 -16.55 -5.54
C ASN A 326 -6.11 -18.05 -5.81
N ASN A 327 -7.30 -18.46 -6.28
CA ASN A 327 -7.61 -19.86 -6.60
C ASN A 327 -7.40 -20.15 -8.11
N PRO A 328 -6.36 -20.91 -8.50
CA PRO A 328 -6.06 -21.21 -9.90
C PRO A 328 -7.02 -22.22 -10.55
N ASN A 329 -7.87 -22.91 -9.78
CA ASN A 329 -8.93 -23.73 -10.33
C ASN A 329 -10.14 -22.90 -10.75
N THR A 330 -10.41 -21.80 -10.04
CA THR A 330 -11.52 -20.88 -10.35
C THR A 330 -11.13 -19.86 -11.42
N PHE A 331 -9.92 -19.33 -11.36
CA PHE A 331 -9.44 -18.26 -12.24
C PHE A 331 -8.29 -18.71 -13.14
N ALA A 332 -8.41 -19.90 -13.76
CA ALA A 332 -7.32 -20.58 -14.45
C ALA A 332 -6.54 -19.72 -15.45
N THR A 333 -7.22 -18.88 -16.23
CA THR A 333 -6.57 -18.04 -17.25
C THR A 333 -5.61 -17.01 -16.64
N LEU A 334 -5.89 -16.50 -15.43
CA LEU A 334 -5.02 -15.52 -14.75
C LEU A 334 -3.65 -16.11 -14.33
N TYR A 335 -3.55 -17.44 -14.36
CA TYR A 335 -2.33 -18.19 -14.03
C TYR A 335 -1.60 -18.73 -15.25
N ASP A 336 -2.16 -18.56 -16.45
CA ASP A 336 -1.49 -18.93 -17.69
C ASP A 336 -0.26 -18.05 -17.89
N ILE A 337 0.83 -18.66 -18.37
CA ILE A 337 2.13 -17.99 -18.57
C ILE A 337 1.97 -16.79 -19.51
N GLU A 338 1.07 -16.88 -20.49
CA GLU A 338 0.75 -15.79 -21.44
C GLU A 338 0.00 -14.61 -20.81
N ARG A 339 -0.39 -14.70 -19.53
CA ARG A 339 -0.97 -13.62 -18.72
C ARG A 339 -0.01 -13.08 -17.67
N ARG A 340 1.20 -13.64 -17.58
CA ARG A 340 2.21 -13.26 -16.58
C ARG A 340 3.29 -12.38 -17.18
N ALA A 341 3.66 -11.34 -16.45
CA ALA A 341 4.93 -10.64 -16.66
C ALA A 341 6.06 -11.35 -15.90
N ASP A 342 5.75 -11.83 -14.70
CA ASP A 342 6.63 -12.66 -13.87
C ASP A 342 5.82 -13.60 -12.96
N ALA A 343 6.47 -14.23 -11.99
CA ALA A 343 5.82 -15.16 -11.07
C ALA A 343 4.70 -14.53 -10.22
N ARG A 344 4.73 -13.22 -9.97
CA ARG A 344 3.81 -12.48 -9.09
C ARG A 344 2.90 -11.49 -9.84
N HIS A 345 3.38 -10.87 -10.92
CA HIS A 345 2.68 -9.82 -11.65
C HIS A 345 2.06 -10.32 -12.95
N LEU A 346 0.88 -9.79 -13.26
CA LEU A 346 0.21 -9.96 -14.54
C LEU A 346 0.86 -9.06 -15.60
N ASN A 347 0.82 -9.48 -16.85
CA ASN A 347 1.04 -8.55 -17.98
C ASN A 347 -0.23 -7.73 -18.25
N HIS A 348 -0.22 -6.82 -19.24
CA HIS A 348 -1.36 -5.95 -19.50
C HIS A 348 -2.65 -6.75 -19.78
N GLN A 349 -2.56 -7.80 -20.60
CA GLN A 349 -3.71 -8.62 -20.95
C GLN A 349 -4.26 -9.37 -19.72
N GLY A 350 -3.38 -9.92 -18.88
CA GLY A 350 -3.75 -10.53 -17.61
C GLY A 350 -4.42 -9.54 -16.65
N ALA A 351 -3.90 -8.31 -16.55
CA ALA A 351 -4.47 -7.25 -15.72
C ALA A 351 -5.90 -6.87 -16.19
N GLN A 352 -6.13 -6.79 -17.49
CA GLN A 352 -7.48 -6.54 -18.02
C GLN A 352 -8.44 -7.69 -17.68
N GLU A 353 -8.03 -8.95 -17.86
CA GLU A 353 -8.86 -10.11 -17.50
C GLU A 353 -9.16 -10.16 -16.00
N PHE A 354 -8.16 -9.94 -15.16
CA PHE A 354 -8.31 -9.85 -13.71
C PHE A 354 -9.29 -8.74 -13.33
N THR A 355 -9.15 -7.56 -13.95
CA THR A 355 -10.02 -6.42 -13.67
C THR A 355 -11.48 -6.70 -14.03
N ARG A 356 -11.76 -7.40 -15.14
CA ARG A 356 -13.13 -7.82 -15.48
C ARG A 356 -13.69 -8.80 -14.45
N ALA A 357 -12.88 -9.75 -14.00
CA ALA A 357 -13.28 -10.68 -12.94
C ALA A 357 -13.56 -9.95 -11.62
N LEU A 358 -12.74 -8.95 -11.27
CA LEU A 358 -12.93 -8.09 -10.11
C LEU A 358 -14.22 -7.29 -10.18
N ALA A 359 -14.50 -6.65 -11.32
CA ALA A 359 -15.74 -5.92 -11.56
C ALA A 359 -16.97 -6.84 -11.48
N ALA A 360 -16.91 -8.05 -12.05
CA ALA A 360 -17.99 -9.02 -11.96
C ALA A 360 -18.30 -9.40 -10.50
N LYS A 361 -17.27 -9.71 -9.70
CA LYS A 361 -17.44 -10.00 -8.27
C LYS A 361 -17.97 -8.82 -7.46
N PHE A 362 -17.53 -7.62 -7.78
CA PHE A 362 -18.06 -6.42 -7.13
C PHE A 362 -19.53 -6.14 -7.52
N SER A 363 -19.90 -6.37 -8.78
CA SER A 363 -21.31 -6.28 -9.22
C SER A 363 -22.21 -7.28 -8.48
N GLU A 364 -21.74 -8.51 -8.26
CA GLU A 364 -22.42 -9.50 -7.41
C GLU A 364 -22.61 -8.99 -5.97
N HIS A 365 -21.54 -8.46 -5.35
CA HIS A 365 -21.57 -7.86 -4.02
C HIS A 365 -22.63 -6.78 -3.91
N LEU A 366 -22.64 -5.81 -4.83
CA LEU A 366 -23.64 -4.73 -4.84
C LEU A 366 -25.09 -5.24 -4.95
N LYS A 367 -25.33 -6.33 -5.68
CA LYS A 367 -26.66 -6.93 -5.81
C LYS A 367 -27.10 -7.59 -4.49
N LEU A 368 -26.18 -8.23 -3.76
CA LEU A 368 -26.46 -8.85 -2.47
C LEU A 368 -26.78 -7.78 -1.41
N SER A 369 -25.97 -6.73 -1.30
CA SER A 369 -26.21 -5.64 -0.34
C SER A 369 -27.55 -4.95 -0.59
N GLN A 370 -27.98 -4.80 -1.85
CA GLN A 370 -29.30 -4.25 -2.18
C GLN A 370 -30.46 -5.16 -1.74
N LYS A 371 -30.32 -6.48 -1.88
CA LYS A 371 -31.33 -7.44 -1.43
C LYS A 371 -31.46 -7.49 0.09
N GLU A 372 -30.34 -7.40 0.81
CA GLU A 372 -30.34 -7.34 2.28
C GLU A 372 -31.08 -6.09 2.78
N ILE A 373 -30.85 -4.93 2.15
CA ILE A 373 -31.59 -3.69 2.46
C ILE A 373 -33.09 -3.86 2.17
N TYR A 374 -33.47 -4.45 1.04
CA TYR A 374 -34.88 -4.68 0.68
C TYR A 374 -35.60 -5.61 1.68
N ASN A 375 -34.90 -6.65 2.15
CA ASN A 375 -35.47 -7.61 3.11
C ASN A 375 -35.50 -7.08 4.56
N GLN A 376 -34.79 -5.99 4.86
CA GLN A 376 -34.79 -5.32 6.17
C GLN A 376 -35.81 -4.17 6.28
N GLN A 377 -36.45 -3.76 5.19
CA GLN A 377 -37.57 -2.83 5.28
C GLN A 377 -38.79 -3.55 5.88
N PRO A 378 -39.46 -2.98 6.91
CA PRO A 378 -40.67 -3.59 7.44
C PRO A 378 -41.69 -3.65 6.31
N ILE A 379 -42.22 -4.85 6.05
CA ILE A 379 -43.42 -5.03 5.26
C ILE A 379 -44.44 -4.08 5.86
N SER A 380 -44.71 -2.96 5.18
CA SER A 380 -45.76 -2.05 5.61
C SER A 380 -47.02 -2.89 5.64
N ILE A 381 -47.55 -3.10 6.85
CA ILE A 381 -48.83 -3.73 7.07
C ILE A 381 -49.82 -2.87 6.30
N SER A 382 -50.23 -3.36 5.12
CA SER A 382 -51.42 -2.87 4.48
C SER A 382 -52.61 -3.52 5.20
N GLN A 383 -53.66 -2.70 5.36
CA GLN A 383 -55.01 -3.05 5.81
C GLN A 383 -55.14 -3.11 7.36
N ASN A 384 -55.99 -2.31 8.01
CA ASN A 384 -57.31 -1.79 7.63
C ASN A 384 -57.53 -0.32 8.00
#